data_AF-A0A3B1AK93-F1
#
_entry.id   AF-A0A3B1AK93-F1
#
_cell.length_a   1.000
_cell.length_b   1.000
_cell.length_c   1.000
_cell.angle_alpha   90.00
_cell.angle_beta   90.00
_cell.angle_gamma   90.00
#
_symmetry.space_group_name_H-M   'P 1'
#
loop_
_entity.id
_entity.type
_entity.pdbx_description
1 polymer ?
#
loop_
_entity_poly.entity_id
_entity_poly.type
_entity_poly.pdbx_seq_one_letter_code
_entity_poly.pdbx_strand_id
1 'polypeptide(L)'
;MVKKKKTKVKAKRRTVKRSPKRIAVSKPLSKAHERTLKVVSAALDKAEKLGAKVVAAEETLEVATGKIEKAVRAASRKKTAAAKRAAVMAKNAAKKARVVLMASKAKAHEAEKALKESVKLAEVERKLEEAKEKAVAAFLSKWQKAYDRKIAKKSKGRKKRRVKRAQ
;
A
#
# COMPACT_ATOMS: atom_id res chain seq x y z
N MET A 1 25.57 -36.14 32.69
CA MET A 1 24.86 -36.02 31.40
C MET A 1 23.94 -34.79 31.41
N VAL A 2 24.34 -33.68 30.78
CA VAL A 2 23.52 -32.45 30.73
C VAL A 2 22.57 -32.54 29.53
N LYS A 3 21.26 -32.66 29.79
CA LYS A 3 20.22 -32.68 28.75
C LYS A 3 20.12 -31.28 28.10
N LYS A 4 20.64 -31.13 26.88
CA LYS A 4 20.44 -29.91 26.05
C LYS A 4 18.93 -29.69 25.81
N LYS A 5 18.35 -28.65 26.44
CA LYS A 5 16.98 -28.19 26.16
C LYS A 5 16.92 -27.69 24.70
N LYS A 6 16.20 -28.40 23.83
CA LYS A 6 15.90 -27.94 22.47
C LYS A 6 14.95 -26.73 22.53
N THR A 7 15.48 -25.52 22.41
CA THR A 7 14.68 -24.31 22.25
C THR A 7 14.01 -24.33 20.87
N LYS A 8 12.68 -24.50 20.83
CA LYS A 8 11.88 -24.37 19.60
C LYS A 8 11.89 -22.91 19.17
N VAL A 9 12.77 -22.55 18.24
CA VAL A 9 12.75 -21.24 17.58
C VAL A 9 11.44 -21.14 16.78
N LYS A 10 10.53 -20.26 17.21
CA LYS A 10 9.29 -19.99 16.46
C LYS A 10 9.67 -19.38 15.12
N ALA A 11 9.30 -20.05 14.02
CA ALA A 11 9.47 -19.52 12.69
C ALA A 11 8.79 -18.15 12.58
N LYS A 12 9.55 -17.12 12.17
CA LYS A 12 8.98 -15.81 11.82
C LYS A 12 8.00 -16.01 10.66
N ARG A 13 6.71 -15.81 10.90
CA ARG A 13 5.71 -15.78 9.82
C ARG A 13 6.10 -14.66 8.86
N ARG A 14 6.33 -14.99 7.58
CA ARG A 14 6.54 -13.97 6.52
C ARG A 14 5.29 -13.11 6.44
N THR A 15 5.43 -11.82 6.72
CA THR A 15 4.42 -10.82 6.39
C THR A 15 4.39 -10.68 4.87
N VAL A 16 3.31 -11.16 4.25
CA VAL A 16 3.05 -10.90 2.83
C VAL A 16 2.79 -9.41 2.67
N LYS A 17 3.72 -8.68 2.07
CA LYS A 17 3.51 -7.28 1.69
C LYS A 17 2.40 -7.24 0.65
N ARG A 18 1.29 -6.55 0.96
CA ARG A 18 0.19 -6.36 0.01
C ARG A 18 0.52 -5.17 -0.90
N SER A 19 0.21 -5.28 -2.19
CA SER A 19 0.34 -4.16 -3.10
C SER A 19 -0.67 -3.05 -2.74
N PRO A 20 -0.35 -1.77 -2.99
CA PRO A 20 -1.27 -0.65 -2.75
C PRO A 20 -2.65 -0.86 -3.38
N LYS A 21 -2.69 -1.37 -4.61
CA LYS A 21 -3.94 -1.71 -5.33
C LYS A 21 -4.78 -2.77 -4.61
N ARG A 22 -4.15 -3.79 -4.02
CA ARG A 22 -4.85 -4.80 -3.21
C ARG A 22 -5.33 -4.25 -1.86
N ILE A 23 -4.67 -3.22 -1.33
CA ILE A 23 -5.07 -2.58 -0.08
C ILE A 23 -6.32 -1.72 -0.33
N ALA A 24 -6.32 -0.91 -1.38
CA ALA A 24 -7.43 -0.03 -1.74
C ALA A 24 -8.78 -0.76 -1.92
N VAL A 25 -8.76 -1.99 -2.45
CA VAL A 25 -9.97 -2.81 -2.69
C VAL A 25 -10.28 -3.76 -1.52
N SER A 26 -9.55 -3.65 -0.39
CA SER A 26 -9.81 -4.52 0.75
C SER A 26 -11.13 -4.19 1.43
N LYS A 27 -11.79 -5.21 2.00
CA LYS A 27 -13.03 -4.99 2.75
C LYS A 27 -12.74 -4.12 3.98
N PRO A 28 -13.50 -3.04 4.22
CA PRO A 28 -13.32 -2.21 5.41
C PRO A 28 -13.68 -3.02 6.66
N LEU A 29 -12.93 -2.79 7.74
CA LEU A 29 -13.17 -3.43 9.04
C LEU A 29 -13.89 -2.46 9.99
N SER A 30 -13.72 -1.16 9.78
CA SER A 30 -14.37 -0.08 10.52
C SER A 30 -14.55 1.15 9.63
N LYS A 31 -15.34 2.13 10.09
CA LYS A 31 -15.49 3.43 9.41
C LYS A 31 -14.16 4.18 9.29
N ALA A 32 -13.24 4.01 10.25
CA ALA A 32 -11.90 4.60 10.17
C ALA A 32 -11.09 3.94 9.05
N HIS A 33 -11.05 2.60 9.03
CA HIS A 33 -10.39 1.85 7.96
C HIS A 33 -10.98 2.15 6.58
N GLU A 34 -12.30 2.33 6.46
CA GLU A 34 -12.93 2.75 5.21
C GLU A 34 -12.44 4.12 4.71
N ARG A 35 -12.28 5.09 5.64
CA ARG A 35 -11.75 6.42 5.30
C ARG A 35 -10.30 6.33 4.81
N THR A 36 -9.46 5.54 5.47
CA THR A 36 -8.06 5.39 5.01
C THR A 36 -7.96 4.65 3.69
N LEU A 37 -8.81 3.67 3.43
CA LEU A 37 -8.87 3.01 2.11
C LEU A 37 -9.27 3.98 0.99
N LYS A 38 -10.22 4.89 1.25
CA LYS A 38 -10.58 5.98 0.30
C LYS A 38 -9.42 6.94 0.05
N VAL A 39 -8.63 7.26 1.07
CA VAL A 39 -7.42 8.07 0.90
C VAL A 39 -6.37 7.32 0.06
N VAL A 40 -6.18 6.03 0.30
CA VAL A 40 -5.28 5.19 -0.49
C VAL A 40 -5.72 5.10 -1.95
N SER A 41 -7.03 4.95 -2.24
CA SER A 41 -7.52 4.94 -3.62
C SER A 41 -7.29 6.28 -4.32
N ALA A 42 -7.61 7.40 -3.65
CA ALA A 42 -7.36 8.73 -4.22
C ALA A 42 -5.86 9.00 -4.46
N ALA A 43 -4.99 8.53 -3.55
CA ALA A 43 -3.55 8.62 -3.71
C ALA A 43 -3.04 7.75 -4.88
N LEU A 44 -3.62 6.57 -5.10
CA LEU A 44 -3.32 5.73 -6.25
C LEU A 44 -3.68 6.42 -7.56
N ASP A 45 -4.91 6.93 -7.67
CA ASP A 45 -5.36 7.62 -8.88
C ASP A 45 -4.49 8.84 -9.19
N LYS A 46 -4.08 9.58 -8.14
CA LYS A 46 -3.17 10.73 -8.28
C LYS A 46 -1.79 10.29 -8.76
N ALA A 47 -1.24 9.21 -8.20
CA ALA A 47 0.05 8.68 -8.62
C ALA A 47 0.02 8.17 -10.07
N GLU A 48 -1.04 7.46 -10.47
CA GLU A 48 -1.23 6.99 -11.85
C GLU A 48 -1.34 8.16 -12.85
N LYS A 49 -2.15 9.19 -12.53
CA LYS A 49 -2.26 10.40 -13.36
C LYS A 49 -0.93 11.14 -13.50
N LEU A 50 -0.15 11.23 -12.43
CA LEU A 50 1.16 11.89 -12.49
C LEU A 50 2.20 11.03 -13.21
N GLY A 51 2.15 9.70 -13.08
CA GLY A 51 2.94 8.77 -13.88
C GLY A 51 2.67 8.94 -15.38
N ALA A 52 1.40 9.04 -15.78
CA ALA A 52 1.03 9.31 -17.18
C ALA A 52 1.58 10.65 -17.69
N LYS A 53 1.62 11.69 -16.84
CA LYS A 53 2.24 12.99 -17.19
C LYS A 53 3.75 12.90 -17.36
N VAL A 54 4.42 12.03 -16.61
CA VAL A 54 5.86 11.78 -16.82
C VAL A 54 6.08 11.13 -18.18
N VAL A 55 5.30 10.10 -18.53
CA VAL A 55 5.39 9.45 -19.85
C VAL A 55 5.16 10.43 -20.98
N ALA A 56 4.09 11.24 -20.91
CA ALA A 56 3.84 12.29 -21.90
C ALA A 56 5.00 13.31 -21.99
N ALA A 57 5.61 13.69 -20.86
CA ALA A 57 6.76 14.58 -20.85
C ALA A 57 8.01 13.92 -21.48
N GLU A 58 8.20 12.61 -21.32
CA GLU A 58 9.28 11.86 -21.97
C GLU A 58 9.10 11.82 -23.49
N GLU A 59 7.89 11.54 -23.98
CA GLU A 59 7.55 11.59 -25.41
C GLU A 59 7.81 12.99 -26.00
N THR A 60 7.42 14.05 -25.29
CA THR A 60 7.69 15.42 -25.78
C THR A 60 9.19 15.73 -25.84
N LEU A 61 9.99 15.19 -24.91
CA LEU A 61 11.43 15.35 -24.94
C LEU A 61 12.05 14.59 -26.12
N GLU A 62 11.59 13.37 -26.38
CA GLU A 62 12.06 12.54 -27.50
C GLU A 62 11.77 13.21 -28.86
N VAL A 63 10.55 13.73 -29.04
CA VAL A 63 10.18 14.51 -30.23
C VAL A 63 11.05 15.77 -30.35
N ALA A 64 11.32 16.46 -29.24
CA ALA A 64 12.18 17.65 -29.24
C ALA A 64 13.64 17.31 -29.60
N THR A 65 14.18 16.18 -29.11
CA THR A 65 15.52 15.72 -29.48
C THR A 65 15.61 15.34 -30.95
N GLY A 66 14.59 14.67 -31.51
CA GLY A 66 14.54 14.39 -32.95
C GLY A 66 14.49 15.67 -33.82
N LYS A 67 13.79 16.72 -33.34
CA LYS A 67 13.80 18.04 -33.99
C LYS A 67 15.17 18.73 -33.92
N ILE A 68 15.92 18.58 -32.82
CA ILE A 68 17.29 19.09 -32.71
C ILE A 68 18.17 18.45 -33.77
N GLU A 69 18.15 17.13 -33.91
CA GLU A 69 19.00 16.43 -34.88
C GLU A 69 18.74 16.90 -36.30
N LYS A 70 17.46 17.01 -36.69
CA LYS A 70 17.06 17.54 -38.00
C LYS A 70 17.54 18.99 -38.20
N ALA A 71 17.36 19.86 -37.20
CA ALA A 71 17.77 21.25 -37.27
C ALA A 71 19.29 21.42 -37.31
N VAL A 72 20.04 20.61 -36.56
CA VAL A 72 21.51 20.61 -36.55
C VAL A 72 22.06 20.12 -37.89
N ARG A 73 21.50 19.04 -38.46
CA ARG A 73 21.86 18.57 -39.80
C ARG A 73 21.55 19.62 -40.88
N ALA A 74 20.42 20.32 -40.77
CA ALA A 74 20.10 21.41 -41.70
C ALA A 74 21.06 22.60 -41.58
N ALA A 75 21.44 22.95 -40.35
CA ALA A 75 22.41 24.02 -40.09
C ALA A 75 23.81 23.70 -40.62
N SER A 76 24.27 22.44 -40.49
CA SER A 76 25.58 22.03 -41.01
C SER A 76 25.61 21.97 -42.54
N ARG A 77 24.52 21.53 -43.18
CA ARG A 77 24.40 21.44 -44.64
C ARG A 77 24.22 22.80 -45.31
N LYS A 78 23.24 23.58 -44.87
CA LYS A 78 22.85 24.84 -45.55
C LYS A 78 23.70 26.03 -45.11
N LYS A 79 24.32 25.97 -43.92
CA LYS A 79 25.17 27.04 -43.31
C LYS A 79 24.52 28.44 -43.24
N THR A 80 23.23 28.59 -43.51
CA THR A 80 22.50 29.87 -43.47
C THR A 80 22.24 30.34 -42.04
N ALA A 81 22.09 31.65 -41.87
CA ALA A 81 21.73 32.25 -40.58
C ALA A 81 20.38 31.73 -40.06
N ALA A 82 19.40 31.55 -40.95
CA ALA A 82 18.09 30.97 -40.61
C ALA A 82 18.22 29.54 -40.05
N ALA A 83 19.03 28.68 -40.68
CA ALA A 83 19.22 27.31 -40.23
C ALA A 83 19.96 27.24 -38.88
N LYS A 84 20.97 28.09 -38.66
CA LYS A 84 21.66 28.21 -37.36
C LYS A 84 20.69 28.68 -36.25
N ARG A 85 19.85 29.68 -36.52
CA ARG A 85 18.81 30.15 -35.57
C ARG A 85 17.80 29.05 -35.25
N ALA A 86 17.35 28.28 -36.25
CA ALA A 86 16.44 27.16 -36.06
C ALA A 86 17.04 26.07 -35.15
N ALA A 87 18.34 25.75 -35.29
CA ALA A 87 19.02 24.81 -34.41
C ALA A 87 19.09 25.31 -32.94
N VAL A 88 19.32 26.61 -32.73
CA VAL A 88 19.30 27.21 -31.38
C VAL A 88 17.89 27.16 -30.77
N MET A 89 16.86 27.48 -31.55
CA MET A 89 15.47 27.39 -31.09
C MET A 89 15.09 25.96 -30.72
N ALA A 90 15.48 24.96 -31.52
CA ALA A 90 15.25 23.55 -31.22
C ALA A 90 15.96 23.11 -29.92
N LYS A 91 17.21 23.56 -29.70
CA LYS A 91 17.94 23.31 -28.44
C LYS A 91 17.22 23.92 -27.24
N ASN A 92 16.73 25.16 -27.37
CA ASN A 92 15.97 25.82 -26.31
C ASN A 92 14.64 25.10 -26.02
N ALA A 93 13.94 24.61 -27.03
CA ALA A 93 12.72 23.83 -26.87
C ALA A 93 12.97 22.52 -26.10
N ALA A 94 14.03 21.77 -26.43
CA ALA A 94 14.36 20.56 -25.66
C ALA A 94 14.80 20.87 -24.23
N LYS A 95 15.52 21.99 -23.99
CA LYS A 95 15.84 22.42 -22.63
C LYS A 95 14.56 22.66 -21.81
N LYS A 96 13.56 23.33 -22.38
CA LYS A 96 12.24 23.51 -21.75
C LYS A 96 11.55 22.17 -21.49
N ALA A 97 11.55 21.25 -22.46
CA ALA A 97 10.99 19.91 -22.29
C ALA A 97 11.67 19.12 -21.15
N ARG A 98 13.01 19.20 -21.02
CA ARG A 98 13.74 18.58 -19.90
C ARG A 98 13.33 19.16 -18.55
N VAL A 99 13.14 20.47 -18.45
CA VAL A 99 12.68 21.11 -17.20
C VAL A 99 11.28 20.62 -16.84
N VAL A 100 10.37 20.53 -17.81
CA VAL A 100 9.02 19.98 -17.59
C VAL A 100 9.05 18.52 -17.15
N LEU A 101 9.93 17.70 -17.76
CA LEU A 101 10.13 16.31 -17.36
C LEU A 101 10.61 16.19 -15.91
N MET A 102 11.62 16.97 -15.52
CA MET A 102 12.15 16.97 -14.15
C MET A 102 11.10 17.41 -13.14
N ALA A 103 10.33 18.46 -13.45
CA ALA A 103 9.23 18.91 -12.60
C ALA A 103 8.12 17.84 -12.48
N SER A 104 7.82 17.13 -13.56
CA SER A 104 6.83 16.05 -13.56
C SER A 104 7.31 14.85 -12.74
N LYS A 105 8.60 14.48 -12.86
CA LYS A 105 9.24 13.44 -12.05
C LYS A 105 9.23 13.77 -10.56
N ALA A 106 9.53 15.03 -10.20
CA ALA A 106 9.44 15.49 -8.81
C ALA A 106 8.02 15.31 -8.24
N LYS A 107 6.99 15.76 -8.98
CA LYS A 107 5.58 15.61 -8.58
C LYS A 107 5.15 14.15 -8.46
N ALA A 108 5.57 13.30 -9.41
CA ALA A 108 5.28 11.86 -9.36
C ALA A 108 5.91 11.22 -8.11
N HIS A 109 7.16 11.57 -7.80
CA HIS A 109 7.85 11.06 -6.61
C HIS A 109 7.21 11.53 -5.29
N GLU A 110 6.75 12.77 -5.21
CA GLU A 110 5.97 13.26 -4.06
C GLU A 110 4.65 12.49 -3.89
N ALA A 111 3.95 12.22 -4.99
CA ALA A 111 2.73 11.42 -4.97
C ALA A 111 2.98 9.96 -4.55
N GLU A 112 4.08 9.35 -4.98
CA GLU A 112 4.47 8.02 -4.52
C GLU A 112 4.80 7.99 -3.02
N LYS A 113 5.44 9.03 -2.49
CA LYS A 113 5.69 9.15 -1.04
C LYS A 113 4.39 9.22 -0.27
N ALA A 114 3.47 10.10 -0.68
CA ALA A 114 2.15 10.23 -0.08
C ALA A 114 1.33 8.92 -0.16
N LEU A 115 1.44 8.19 -1.27
CA LEU A 115 0.83 6.86 -1.40
C LEU A 115 1.42 5.86 -0.40
N LYS A 116 2.75 5.81 -0.25
CA LYS A 116 3.42 4.93 0.73
C LYS A 116 2.99 5.25 2.17
N GLU A 117 2.83 6.53 2.51
CA GLU A 117 2.36 6.97 3.83
C GLU A 117 0.89 6.56 4.06
N SER A 118 0.04 6.80 3.07
CA SER A 118 -1.39 6.42 3.13
C SER A 118 -1.56 4.91 3.32
N VAL A 119 -0.77 4.10 2.59
CA VAL A 119 -0.75 2.65 2.73
C VAL A 119 -0.32 2.22 4.13
N LYS A 120 0.72 2.84 4.70
CA LYS A 120 1.14 2.56 6.07
C LYS A 120 0.05 2.87 7.09
N LEU A 121 -0.65 3.99 6.93
CA LEU A 121 -1.76 4.37 7.80
C LEU A 121 -2.91 3.35 7.74
N ALA A 122 -3.31 2.95 6.53
CA ALA A 122 -4.32 1.91 6.35
C ALA A 122 -3.90 0.58 6.99
N GLU A 123 -2.62 0.19 6.88
CA GLU A 123 -2.12 -1.02 7.55
C GLU A 123 -2.11 -0.92 9.08
N VAL A 124 -1.83 0.26 9.64
CA VAL A 124 -1.87 0.50 11.09
C VAL A 124 -3.31 0.39 11.60
N GLU A 125 -4.26 1.07 10.94
CA GLU A 125 -5.67 0.98 11.32
C GLU A 125 -6.20 -0.45 11.22
N ARG A 126 -5.84 -1.17 10.15
CA ARG A 126 -6.22 -2.59 10.02
C ARG A 126 -5.72 -3.43 11.19
N LYS A 127 -4.47 -3.23 11.63
CA LYS A 127 -3.91 -3.96 12.77
C LYS A 127 -4.59 -3.60 14.09
N LEU A 128 -4.98 -2.34 14.26
CA LEU A 128 -5.72 -1.90 15.44
C LEU A 128 -7.10 -2.55 15.50
N GLU A 129 -7.83 -2.60 14.39
CA GLU A 129 -9.13 -3.27 14.34
C GLU A 129 -9.00 -4.79 14.51
N GLU A 130 -8.04 -5.43 13.84
CA GLU A 130 -7.75 -6.87 14.05
C GLU A 130 -7.42 -7.19 15.52
N ALA A 131 -6.80 -6.26 16.26
CA ALA A 131 -6.51 -6.42 17.68
C ALA A 131 -7.78 -6.30 18.54
N LYS A 132 -8.67 -5.35 18.24
CA LYS A 132 -9.97 -5.21 18.92
C LYS A 132 -10.85 -6.44 18.69
N GLU A 133 -10.96 -6.91 17.45
CA GLU A 133 -11.74 -8.12 17.13
C GLU A 133 -11.23 -9.34 17.91
N LYS A 134 -9.90 -9.52 18.00
CA LYS A 134 -9.30 -10.59 18.80
C LYS A 134 -9.60 -10.44 20.29
N ALA A 135 -9.56 -9.21 20.82
CA ALA A 135 -9.89 -8.95 22.23
C ALA A 135 -11.36 -9.29 22.52
N VAL A 136 -12.29 -8.87 21.65
CA VAL A 136 -13.71 -9.21 21.75
C VAL A 136 -13.93 -10.71 21.65
N ALA A 137 -13.31 -11.40 20.68
CA ALA A 137 -13.41 -12.84 20.54
C ALA A 137 -12.86 -13.59 21.77
N ALA A 138 -11.73 -13.13 22.33
CA ALA A 138 -11.17 -13.70 23.55
C ALA A 138 -12.07 -13.49 24.78
N PHE A 139 -12.68 -12.30 24.89
CA PHE A 139 -13.65 -11.99 25.93
C PHE A 139 -14.90 -12.88 25.81
N LEU A 140 -15.53 -12.91 24.63
CA LEU A 140 -16.70 -13.75 24.36
C LEU A 140 -16.40 -15.23 24.61
N SER A 141 -15.23 -15.73 24.21
CA SER A 141 -14.83 -17.12 24.48
C SER A 141 -14.74 -17.42 25.98
N LYS A 142 -14.18 -16.51 26.78
CA LYS A 142 -14.13 -16.66 28.25
C LYS A 142 -15.53 -16.61 28.85
N TRP A 143 -16.35 -15.67 28.39
CA TRP A 143 -17.72 -15.50 28.86
C TRP A 143 -18.60 -16.71 28.54
N GLN A 144 -18.54 -17.21 27.31
CA GLN A 144 -19.25 -18.42 26.86
C GLN A 144 -18.83 -19.64 27.70
N LYS A 145 -17.53 -19.85 27.92
CA LYS A 145 -17.05 -20.94 28.79
C LYS A 145 -17.56 -20.82 30.22
N ALA A 146 -17.67 -19.60 30.76
CA ALA A 146 -18.20 -19.38 32.10
C ALA A 146 -19.72 -19.64 32.17
N TYR A 147 -20.45 -19.22 31.14
CA TYR A 147 -21.88 -19.48 30.98
C TYR A 147 -22.17 -20.98 30.83
N ASP A 148 -21.49 -21.68 29.93
CA ASP A 148 -21.62 -23.12 29.70
C ASP A 148 -21.30 -23.91 30.98
N ARG A 149 -20.27 -23.50 31.75
CA ARG A 149 -19.96 -24.09 33.06
C ARG A 149 -21.08 -23.88 34.08
N LYS A 150 -21.76 -22.73 34.09
CA LYS A 150 -22.92 -22.48 34.96
C LYS A 150 -24.11 -23.37 34.57
N ILE A 151 -24.39 -23.53 33.27
CA ILE A 151 -25.46 -24.41 32.77
C ILE A 151 -25.15 -25.88 33.10
N ALA A 152 -23.92 -26.34 32.83
CA ALA A 152 -23.51 -27.71 33.12
C ALA A 152 -23.57 -28.06 34.62
N LYS A 153 -23.37 -27.08 35.52
CA LYS A 153 -23.58 -27.27 36.96
C LYS A 153 -25.05 -27.46 37.33
N LYS A 154 -25.98 -26.76 36.66
CA LYS A 154 -27.43 -26.95 36.87
C LYS A 154 -27.92 -28.33 36.41
N SER A 155 -27.37 -28.88 35.32
CA SER A 155 -27.78 -30.20 34.81
C SER A 155 -27.23 -31.38 35.62
N LYS A 156 -26.06 -31.24 36.26
CA LYS A 156 -25.45 -32.30 37.09
C LYS A 156 -26.03 -32.43 38.51
N GLY A 157 -26.82 -31.45 38.98
CA GLY A 157 -27.44 -31.49 40.32
C GLY A 157 -28.58 -32.50 40.49
N ARG A 158 -29.04 -33.16 39.42
CA ARG A 158 -30.21 -34.07 39.44
C ARG A 158 -29.85 -35.56 39.43
N LYS A 159 -28.61 -35.95 39.72
CA LYS A 159 -28.31 -37.36 40.06
C LYS A 159 -28.63 -37.57 41.55
N LYS A 160 -29.86 -38.04 41.79
CA LYS A 160 -30.40 -38.46 43.08
C LYS A 160 -29.36 -39.23 43.90
N ARG A 161 -29.18 -38.80 45.14
CA ARG A 161 -28.55 -39.55 46.24
C ARG A 161 -29.16 -40.96 46.22
N ARG A 162 -28.40 -41.97 45.77
CA ARG A 162 -28.81 -43.37 45.93
C ARG A 162 -28.76 -43.62 47.45
N VAL A 163 -29.94 -43.72 48.04
CA VAL A 163 -30.14 -44.00 49.47
C VAL A 163 -29.35 -45.27 49.82
N LYS A 164 -28.50 -45.19 50.85
CA LYS A 164 -27.93 -46.36 51.53
C LYS A 164 -29.10 -47.24 51.96
N ARG A 165 -29.24 -48.45 51.41
CA ARG A 165 -29.92 -49.52 52.13
C ARG A 165 -28.87 -50.13 53.05
N ALA A 166 -29.04 -49.89 54.34
CA ALA A 166 -28.43 -50.71 55.38
C ALA A 166 -29.10 -52.10 55.32
N GLN A 167 -28.27 -53.13 55.20
CA GLN A 167 -28.50 -54.49 55.67
C GLN A 167 -27.17 -54.96 56.26
#